data_AF-A0A7I0KAZ6-F1
#
_entry.id   AF-A0A7I0KAZ6-F1
#
_cell.length_a   1.000
_cell.length_b   1.000
_cell.length_c   1.000
_cell.angle_alpha   90.00
_cell.angle_beta   90.00
_cell.angle_gamma   90.00
#
_symmetry.space_group_name_H-M   'P 1'
#
loop_
_entity.id
_entity.type
_entity.pdbx_description
1 polymer ?
#
loop_
_entity_poly.entity_id
_entity_poly.type
_entity_poly.pdbx_seq_one_letter_code
_entity_poly.pdbx_strand_id
1 'polypeptide(L)' 'MAEIVNLRQFRKQKARADREQAAGQNRALHGRTKAEKQRDRMVADKSERFVAGHHREKPGEPGDPSDGQ' A
#
# COMPACT_ATOMS: atom_id res chain seq x y z
N MET A 1 -21.30 -47.83 0.84
CA MET A 1 -19.99 -47.14 0.96
C MET A 1 -20.25 -45.76 1.52
N ALA A 2 -19.60 -45.38 2.61
CA ALA A 2 -19.73 -44.05 3.18
C ALA A 2 -18.62 -43.15 2.64
N GLU A 3 -18.97 -41.99 2.12
CA GLU A 3 -17.99 -41.01 1.63
C GLU A 3 -17.36 -40.27 2.82
N ILE A 4 -16.06 -40.49 3.04
CA ILE A 4 -15.31 -39.86 4.12
C ILE A 4 -14.91 -38.46 3.67
N VAL A 5 -15.76 -37.48 3.96
CA VAL A 5 -15.47 -36.07 3.69
C VAL A 5 -14.57 -35.46 4.77
N ASN A 6 -13.47 -34.84 4.33
CA ASN A 6 -12.55 -34.16 5.23
C ASN A 6 -13.08 -32.77 5.63
N LEU A 7 -13.70 -32.70 6.80
CA LEU A 7 -14.26 -31.46 7.35
C LEU A 7 -13.21 -30.33 7.53
N ARG A 8 -11.93 -30.67 7.75
CA ARG A 8 -10.85 -29.66 7.88
C ARG A 8 -10.62 -28.93 6.57
N GLN A 9 -10.59 -29.68 5.46
CA GLN A 9 -10.43 -29.11 4.13
C GLN A 9 -11.64 -28.27 3.74
N PHE A 10 -12.85 -28.76 4.03
CA PHE A 10 -14.09 -28.02 3.78
C PHE A 10 -14.12 -26.68 4.53
N ARG A 11 -13.83 -26.68 5.84
CA ARG A 11 -13.74 -25.44 6.64
C ARG A 11 -12.68 -24.48 6.10
N LYS A 12 -11.53 -24.99 5.67
CA LYS A 12 -10.46 -24.19 5.08
C LYS A 12 -10.89 -23.54 3.76
N GLN A 13 -11.61 -24.27 2.91
CA GLN A 13 -12.14 -23.72 1.66
C GLN A 13 -13.19 -22.65 1.93
N LYS A 14 -14.13 -22.89 2.86
CA LYS A 14 -15.11 -21.89 3.28
C LYS A 14 -14.44 -20.61 3.78
N ALA A 15 -13.45 -20.73 4.67
CA ALA A 15 -12.70 -19.58 5.18
C ALA A 15 -11.92 -18.83 4.09
N ARG A 16 -11.50 -19.49 3.00
CA ARG A 16 -10.89 -18.80 1.85
C ARG A 16 -11.94 -18.04 1.04
N ALA A 17 -13.07 -18.66 0.74
CA ALA A 17 -14.17 -18.03 0.02
C ALA A 17 -14.69 -16.78 0.77
N ASP A 18 -14.87 -16.87 2.09
CA ASP A 18 -15.32 -15.74 2.91
C ASP A 18 -14.34 -14.56 2.85
N ARG A 19 -13.03 -14.84 2.85
CA ARG A 19 -11.99 -13.80 2.69
C ARG A 19 -11.98 -13.19 1.30
N GLU A 20 -12.20 -13.98 0.26
CA GLU A 20 -12.29 -13.47 -1.12
C GLU A 20 -13.50 -12.56 -1.30
N GLN A 21 -14.65 -12.93 -0.74
CA GLN A 21 -15.85 -12.09 -0.72
C GLN A 21 -15.61 -10.77 0.01
N ALA A 22 -15.04 -10.82 1.21
CA ALA A 22 -14.67 -9.62 1.97
C ALA A 22 -13.64 -8.76 1.21
N ALA A 23 -12.68 -9.38 0.51
CA ALA A 23 -11.72 -8.66 -0.32
C ALA A 23 -12.40 -7.96 -1.51
N GLY A 24 -13.39 -8.61 -2.14
CA GLY A 24 -14.20 -8.02 -3.21
C GLY A 24 -15.00 -6.81 -2.72
N GLN A 25 -15.70 -6.94 -1.58
CA GLN A 25 -16.43 -5.84 -0.96
C GLN A 25 -15.50 -4.67 -0.58
N ASN A 26 -14.35 -4.96 0.01
CA ASN A 26 -13.36 -3.93 0.35
C ASN A 26 -12.79 -3.21 -0.89
N ARG A 27 -12.61 -3.91 -2.02
CA ARG A 27 -12.22 -3.28 -3.29
C ARG A 27 -13.32 -2.34 -3.80
N ALA A 28 -14.58 -2.76 -3.73
CA ALA A 28 -15.71 -1.93 -4.15
C ALA A 28 -15.89 -0.70 -3.23
N LEU A 29 -15.82 -0.87 -1.91
CA LEU A 29 -16.04 0.19 -0.93
C LEU A 29 -14.90 1.20 -0.86
N HIS A 30 -13.65 0.73 -0.93
CA HIS A 30 -12.48 1.59 -0.71
C HIS A 30 -11.70 1.90 -1.98
N GLY A 31 -12.06 1.31 -3.13
CA GLY A 31 -11.48 1.54 -4.45
C GLY A 31 -10.06 1.01 -4.65
N ARG A 32 -9.22 1.04 -3.60
CA ARG A 32 -7.83 0.57 -3.62
C ARG A 32 -7.57 -0.44 -2.51
N THR A 33 -6.84 -1.48 -2.85
CA THR A 33 -6.36 -2.49 -1.89
C THR A 33 -5.26 -1.91 -1.00
N LYS A 34 -5.04 -2.53 0.18
CA LYS A 34 -3.93 -2.16 1.06
C LYS A 34 -2.57 -2.29 0.37
N ALA A 35 -2.40 -3.29 -0.49
CA ALA A 35 -1.15 -3.52 -1.23
C ALA A 35 -0.85 -2.38 -2.22
N GLU A 36 -1.87 -1.88 -2.92
CA GLU A 36 -1.72 -0.73 -3.82
C GLU A 36 -1.40 0.54 -3.04
N LYS A 37 -2.12 0.82 -1.95
CA LYS A 37 -1.82 1.97 -1.07
C LYS A 37 -0.39 1.93 -0.52
N GLN A 38 0.10 0.74 -0.14
CA GLN A 38 1.46 0.57 0.33
C GLN A 38 2.48 0.80 -0.78
N ARG A 39 2.20 0.30 -2.00
CA ARG A 39 3.05 0.56 -3.17
C ARG A 39 3.15 2.06 -3.46
N ASP A 40 2.01 2.75 -3.52
CA ASP A 40 1.95 4.18 -3.77
C ASP A 40 2.74 4.96 -2.72
N ARG A 41 2.59 4.62 -1.44
CA ARG A 41 3.36 5.23 -0.35
C ARG A 41 4.86 5.01 -0.52
N MET A 42 5.31 3.78 -0.81
CA MET A 42 6.73 3.51 -1.03
C MET A 42 7.31 4.27 -2.23
N VAL A 43 6.50 4.43 -3.29
CA VAL A 43 6.90 5.22 -4.47
C VAL A 43 7.02 6.69 -4.10
N ALA A 44 6.04 7.24 -3.37
CA ALA A 44 6.06 8.61 -2.89
C ALA A 44 7.28 8.86 -1.98
N ASP A 45 7.51 8.03 -0.97
CA ASP A 45 8.66 8.13 -0.06
C ASP A 45 9.99 8.07 -0.82
N LYS A 46 10.10 7.21 -1.84
CA LYS A 46 11.30 7.12 -2.67
C LYS A 46 11.50 8.39 -3.50
N SER A 47 10.43 8.93 -4.08
CA SER A 47 10.49 10.17 -4.86
C SER A 47 10.87 11.36 -3.99
N GLU A 48 10.32 11.45 -2.79
CA GLU A 48 10.64 12.51 -1.82
C GLU A 48 12.10 12.44 -1.38
N ARG A 49 12.59 11.24 -1.04
CA ARG A 49 14.01 11.04 -0.69
C ARG A 49 14.95 11.35 -1.85
N PHE A 50 14.57 10.99 -3.07
CA PHE A 50 15.35 11.30 -4.27
C PHE A 50 15.46 12.82 -4.45
N VAL A 51 14.34 13.54 -4.40
CA VAL A 51 14.33 15.01 -4.49
C VAL A 51 15.12 15.65 -3.34
N ALA A 52 14.91 15.20 -2.10
CA ALA A 52 15.62 15.71 -0.93
C ALA A 52 17.14 15.51 -1.02
N GLY A 53 17.61 14.36 -1.54
CA GLY A 53 19.03 14.10 -1.75
C GLY A 53 19.67 14.93 -2.86
N HIS A 54 18.85 15.47 -3.78
CA HIS A 54 19.30 16.37 -4.84
C HIS A 54 19.05 17.86 -4.53
N HIS A 55 18.40 18.15 -3.40
CA HIS A 55 18.16 19.51 -2.95
C HIS A 55 19.47 20.13 -2.48
N ARG A 56 19.87 21.26 -3.09
CA ARG A 56 21.12 21.97 -2.78
C ARG A 56 20.97 22.98 -1.66
N GLU A 57 19.77 23.32 -1.24
CA GLU A 57 19.59 24.19 -0.09
C GLU A 57 19.87 23.39 1.18
N LYS A 58 20.81 23.88 2.00
CA LYS A 58 21.04 23.35 3.34
C LYS A 58 19.73 23.51 4.12
N PRO A 59 19.17 22.45 4.72
CA PRO A 59 18.07 22.59 5.65
C PRO A 59 18.60 23.29 6.91
N GLY A 60 18.61 24.62 6.92
CA GLY A 60 19.14 25.42 8.02
C GLY A 60 19.54 26.86 7.70
N GLU A 61 19.60 27.28 6.43
CA GLU A 61 19.84 28.70 6.10
C GLU A 61 18.50 29.37 5.73
N PRO A 62 18.01 30.36 6.51
CA PRO A 62 16.92 31.22 6.05
C PRO A 62 17.43 31.98 4.82
N GLY A 63 16.65 31.94 3.74
CA GLY A 63 17.03 32.38 2.40
C GLY A 63 17.83 33.67 2.38
N ASP A 64 18.98 33.62 1.71
CA ASP A 64 19.72 34.80 1.29
C ASP A 64 18.95 35.44 0.12
N PRO A 65 18.40 36.66 0.26
CA PRO A 65 17.75 37.35 -0.84
C PRO A 65 18.84 38.05 -1.65
N SER A 66 19.52 37.32 -2.53
CA SER A 66 20.52 37.90 -3.43
C SER A 66 20.28 37.53 -4.90
N ASP A 67 19.04 37.68 -5.36
CA ASP A 67 18.75 37.94 -6.77
C ASP A 67 18.35 39.41 -6.92
N GLY A 68 19.28 40.25 -7.37
CA GLY A 68 18.99 41.66 -7.62
C GLY A 68 20.18 42.60 -7.82
N GLN A 69 21.06 42.33 -8.79
CA GLN A 69 21.60 43.27 -9.81
C GLN A 69 22.77 42.66 -10.58
#